data_AF-A0A1D3JP71-F1
#
_entry.id   AF-A0A1D3JP71-F1
#
_cell.length_a   1.000
_cell.length_b   1.000
_cell.length_c   1.000
_cell.angle_alpha   90.00
_cell.angle_beta   90.00
_cell.angle_gamma   90.00
#
_symmetry.space_group_name_H-M   'P 1'
#
loop_
_entity.id
_entity.type
_entity.pdbx_description
1 polymer ?
#
loop_
_entity_poly.entity_id
_entity_poly.type
_entity_poly.pdbx_seq_one_letter_code
_entity_poly.pdbx_strand_id
1 'polypeptide(L)'
;MDSNIISNFYDAFKLLCEMYTNFDEKTSYCAGCSENANKFVAKHGELKSDPSITSNSSYNELLSTLSNDYNNFKNYCNTKGDKCKVYPELPTIEEIQASEQSSMQSSTQSPAQSPAQSPAHSSVQSSERIYGHISEDPSSSSSIGNKLFTVLSIFGAIAFFLGISYKYSLFGFRRRAQKQYLREKIKNIKNRMSH
;
A
#
# COMPACT_ATOMS: atom_id res chain seq x y z
N MET A 1 -6.72 15.59 2.63
CA MET A 1 -5.84 14.45 2.95
C MET A 1 -4.96 14.87 4.10
N ASP A 2 -4.89 14.07 5.15
CA ASP A 2 -3.94 14.30 6.24
C ASP A 2 -2.54 13.87 5.78
N SER A 3 -1.56 14.77 5.91
CA SER A 3 -0.19 14.51 5.45
C SER A 3 0.54 13.47 6.29
N ASN A 4 0.17 13.32 7.56
CA ASN A 4 0.79 12.36 8.48
C ASN A 4 0.28 10.95 8.18
N ILE A 5 -1.04 10.79 7.97
CA ILE A 5 -1.65 9.53 7.54
C ILE A 5 -1.04 9.08 6.22
N ILE A 6 -0.93 9.97 5.22
CA ILE A 6 -0.31 9.66 3.93
C ILE A 6 1.18 9.30 4.06
N SER A 7 1.93 9.95 4.96
CA SER A 7 3.33 9.56 5.23
C SER A 7 3.42 8.14 5.79
N ASN A 8 2.58 7.78 6.76
CA ASN A 8 2.57 6.43 7.35
C ASN A 8 2.23 5.35 6.30
N PHE A 9 1.27 5.62 5.40
CA PHE A 9 0.98 4.74 4.27
C PHE A 9 2.16 4.62 3.30
N TYR A 10 2.85 5.73 2.99
CA TYR A 10 4.02 5.72 2.13
C TYR A 10 5.18 4.91 2.73
N ASP A 11 5.42 5.03 4.03
CA ASP A 11 6.46 4.26 4.73
C ASP A 11 6.17 2.74 4.70
N ALA A 12 4.92 2.35 4.94
CA ALA A 12 4.49 0.96 4.81
C ALA A 12 4.60 0.44 3.36
N PHE A 13 4.16 1.23 2.38
CA PHE A 13 4.30 0.90 0.96
C PHE A 13 5.77 0.75 0.54
N LYS A 14 6.65 1.63 1.02
CA LYS A 14 8.09 1.59 0.75
C LYS A 14 8.74 0.30 1.25
N LEU A 15 8.40 -0.15 2.46
CA LEU A 15 8.87 -1.44 2.99
C LEU A 15 8.45 -2.61 2.11
N LEU A 16 7.21 -2.59 1.59
CA LEU A 16 6.71 -3.60 0.64
C LEU A 16 7.44 -3.54 -0.70
N CYS A 17 7.69 -2.35 -1.26
CA CYS A 17 8.52 -2.20 -2.46
C CYS A 17 9.94 -2.75 -2.26
N GLU A 18 10.60 -2.45 -1.13
CA GLU A 18 11.94 -2.95 -0.82
C GLU A 18 11.98 -4.49 -0.74
N MET A 19 10.91 -5.13 -0.25
CA MET A 19 10.79 -6.59 -0.29
C MET A 19 10.71 -7.13 -1.72
N TYR A 20 9.89 -6.52 -2.58
CA TYR A 20 9.80 -6.89 -3.99
C TYR A 20 11.12 -6.64 -4.77
N THR A 21 11.84 -5.54 -4.49
CA THR A 21 13.10 -5.24 -5.20
C THR A 21 14.26 -6.11 -4.77
N ASN A 22 14.29 -6.55 -3.51
CA ASN A 22 15.38 -7.34 -2.96
C ASN A 22 15.20 -8.85 -3.16
N PHE A 23 14.05 -9.28 -3.69
CA PHE A 23 13.73 -10.68 -3.98
C PHE A 23 14.24 -11.11 -5.36
N ASP A 24 15.15 -12.09 -5.38
CA ASP A 24 15.65 -12.72 -6.61
C ASP A 24 14.78 -13.93 -6.98
N GLU A 25 13.98 -13.77 -8.04
CA GLU A 25 13.10 -14.81 -8.56
C GLU A 25 13.80 -16.10 -9.00
N LYS A 26 15.09 -16.04 -9.34
CA LYS A 26 15.87 -17.20 -9.85
C LYS A 26 16.41 -18.04 -8.71
N THR A 27 16.88 -17.40 -7.64
CA THR A 27 17.48 -18.07 -6.49
C THR A 27 16.51 -18.28 -5.33
N SER A 28 15.30 -17.72 -5.41
CA SER A 28 14.29 -17.63 -4.33
C SER A 28 14.81 -16.98 -3.04
N TYR A 29 15.90 -16.21 -3.15
CA TYR A 29 16.53 -15.54 -2.02
C TYR A 29 16.06 -14.08 -1.95
N CYS A 30 15.92 -13.55 -0.75
CA CYS A 30 15.80 -12.11 -0.55
C CYS A 30 16.72 -11.61 0.56
N ALA A 31 17.49 -10.56 0.25
CA ALA A 31 18.24 -9.81 1.25
C ALA A 31 17.29 -8.87 2.03
N GLY A 32 17.19 -9.06 3.34
CA GLY A 32 16.45 -8.14 4.23
C GLY A 32 14.92 -8.26 4.22
N CYS A 33 14.30 -9.11 3.38
CA CYS A 33 12.84 -9.20 3.34
C CYS A 33 12.20 -9.53 4.69
N SER A 34 12.80 -10.42 5.49
CA SER A 34 12.24 -10.77 6.82
C SER A 34 12.23 -9.56 7.76
N GLU A 35 13.28 -8.73 7.75
CA GLU A 35 13.34 -7.51 8.54
C GLU A 35 12.27 -6.49 8.09
N ASN A 36 12.13 -6.31 6.78
CA ASN A 36 11.13 -5.41 6.20
C ASN A 36 9.69 -5.93 6.37
N ALA A 37 9.46 -7.25 6.37
CA ALA A 37 8.16 -7.86 6.65
C ALA A 37 7.72 -7.62 8.09
N ASN A 38 8.64 -7.75 9.06
CA ASN A 38 8.37 -7.43 10.47
C ASN A 38 8.04 -5.94 10.66
N LYS A 39 8.84 -5.04 10.04
CA LYS A 39 8.54 -3.59 10.05
C LYS A 39 7.21 -3.27 9.38
N PHE A 40 6.88 -3.94 8.28
CA PHE A 40 5.61 -3.77 7.57
C PHE A 40 4.43 -4.18 8.45
N VAL A 41 4.47 -5.36 9.08
CA VAL A 41 3.41 -5.83 9.97
C VAL A 41 3.20 -4.91 11.16
N ALA A 42 4.28 -4.40 11.78
CA ALA A 42 4.18 -3.40 12.85
C ALA A 42 3.51 -2.10 12.36
N LYS A 43 3.97 -1.52 11.25
CA LYS A 43 3.38 -0.30 10.66
C LYS A 43 1.93 -0.52 10.21
N HIS A 44 1.60 -1.69 9.70
CA HIS A 44 0.24 -2.06 9.33
C HIS A 44 -0.67 -2.17 10.57
N GLY A 45 -0.15 -2.68 11.69
CA GLY A 45 -0.85 -2.68 12.98
C GLY A 45 -1.15 -1.28 13.49
N GLU A 46 -0.17 -0.36 13.41
CA GLU A 46 -0.38 1.06 13.72
C GLU A 46 -1.49 1.68 12.85
N LEU A 47 -1.41 1.53 11.52
CA LEU A 47 -2.41 2.04 10.57
C LEU A 47 -3.80 1.46 10.81
N LYS A 48 -3.90 0.17 11.17
CA LYS A 48 -5.17 -0.53 11.43
C LYS A 48 -5.81 -0.16 12.77
N SER A 49 -5.02 0.32 13.73
CA SER A 49 -5.52 0.72 15.05
C SER A 49 -5.99 2.18 15.08
N ASP A 50 -5.66 2.97 14.05
CA ASP A 50 -6.04 4.39 13.98
C ASP A 50 -7.53 4.56 13.61
N PRO A 51 -8.36 5.20 14.46
CA PRO A 51 -9.77 5.44 14.18
C PRO A 51 -10.00 6.40 13.01
N SER A 52 -9.05 7.30 12.69
CA SER A 52 -9.14 8.22 11.55
C SER A 52 -8.93 7.51 10.20
N ILE A 53 -8.25 6.36 10.22
CA ILE A 53 -8.09 5.46 9.07
C ILE A 53 -9.29 4.53 8.98
N THR A 54 -9.63 3.83 10.07
CA THR A 54 -10.68 2.81 10.07
C THR A 54 -12.10 3.36 9.94
N SER A 55 -12.35 4.64 10.23
CA SER A 55 -13.64 5.30 9.92
C SER A 55 -13.71 5.89 8.50
N ASN A 56 -12.60 5.97 7.77
CA ASN A 56 -12.52 6.60 6.45
C ASN A 56 -12.52 5.53 5.34
N SER A 57 -13.49 5.56 4.43
CA SER A 57 -13.61 4.55 3.37
C SER A 57 -12.37 4.47 2.46
N SER A 58 -11.83 5.62 2.05
CA SER A 58 -10.67 5.66 1.15
C SER A 58 -9.36 5.23 1.81
N TYR A 59 -9.15 5.54 3.10
CA TYR A 59 -7.97 5.05 3.83
C TYR A 59 -8.09 3.55 4.17
N ASN A 60 -9.29 3.05 4.48
CA ASN A 60 -9.53 1.61 4.59
C ASN A 60 -9.25 0.87 3.27
N GLU A 61 -9.70 1.41 2.13
CA GLU A 61 -9.46 0.80 0.81
C GLU A 61 -7.95 0.72 0.49
N LEU A 62 -7.20 1.79 0.80
CA LEU A 62 -5.74 1.81 0.69
C LEU A 62 -5.06 0.81 1.62
N LEU A 63 -5.54 0.67 2.87
CA LEU A 63 -5.04 -0.31 3.83
C LEU A 63 -5.32 -1.76 3.39
N SER A 64 -6.51 -2.02 2.86
CA SER A 64 -6.88 -3.32 2.26
C SER A 64 -6.04 -3.65 1.03
N THR A 65 -5.68 -2.66 0.22
CA THR A 65 -4.75 -2.86 -0.91
C THR A 65 -3.36 -3.24 -0.41
N LEU A 66 -2.82 -2.53 0.58
CA LEU A 66 -1.53 -2.88 1.22
C LEU A 66 -1.55 -4.29 1.84
N SER A 67 -2.63 -4.65 2.55
CA SER A 67 -2.85 -6.00 3.07
C SER A 67 -2.80 -7.06 1.96
N ASN A 68 -3.54 -6.83 0.87
CA ASN A 68 -3.62 -7.75 -0.26
C ASN A 68 -2.27 -7.91 -0.94
N ASP A 69 -1.55 -6.82 -1.19
CA ASP A 69 -0.26 -6.85 -1.87
C ASP A 69 0.85 -7.49 -1.02
N TYR A 70 0.81 -7.34 0.31
CA TYR A 70 1.68 -8.09 1.21
C TYR A 70 1.37 -9.60 1.19
N ASN A 71 0.10 -9.99 1.19
CA ASN A 71 -0.30 -11.39 1.05
C ASN A 71 0.07 -11.97 -0.32
N ASN A 72 -0.04 -11.17 -1.39
CA ASN A 72 0.43 -11.52 -2.73
C ASN A 72 1.94 -11.73 -2.76
N PHE A 73 2.72 -10.86 -2.08
CA PHE A 73 4.17 -11.06 -1.91
C PHE A 73 4.49 -12.35 -1.17
N LYS A 74 3.87 -12.60 0.00
CA LYS A 74 4.06 -13.82 0.80
C LYS A 74 3.74 -15.08 -0.03
N ASN A 75 2.61 -15.09 -0.74
CA ASN A 75 2.22 -16.18 -1.63
C ASN A 75 3.21 -16.35 -2.78
N TYR A 76 3.58 -15.26 -3.47
CA TYR A 76 4.55 -15.30 -4.57
C TYR A 76 5.87 -15.90 -4.14
N CYS A 77 6.42 -15.41 -3.03
CA CYS A 77 7.67 -15.87 -2.43
C CYS A 77 7.59 -17.38 -2.12
N ASN A 78 6.51 -17.85 -1.48
CA ASN A 78 6.26 -19.27 -1.21
C ASN A 78 6.19 -20.13 -2.48
N THR A 79 5.59 -19.64 -3.59
CA THR A 79 5.56 -20.40 -4.86
C THR A 79 6.94 -20.55 -5.53
N LYS A 80 7.93 -19.75 -5.15
CA LYS A 80 9.28 -19.78 -5.73
C LYS A 80 10.26 -20.63 -4.94
N GLY A 81 10.00 -20.89 -3.67
CA GLY A 81 10.79 -21.81 -2.87
C GLY A 81 10.63 -21.63 -1.37
N ASP A 82 11.16 -22.63 -0.64
CA ASP A 82 11.04 -22.76 0.81
C ASP A 82 11.74 -21.69 1.66
N LYS A 83 12.42 -20.72 1.04
CA LYS A 83 13.25 -19.73 1.74
C LYS A 83 12.47 -18.53 2.29
N CYS A 84 11.20 -18.40 1.93
CA CYS A 84 10.29 -17.36 2.43
C CYS A 84 9.50 -17.81 3.68
N LYS A 85 9.84 -18.96 4.26
CA LYS A 85 9.11 -19.55 5.38
C LYS A 85 9.12 -18.61 6.60
N VAL A 86 7.91 -18.26 7.01
CA VAL A 86 7.56 -17.41 8.16
C VAL A 86 7.88 -15.90 7.98
N TYR A 87 7.30 -15.29 6.95
CA TYR A 87 6.87 -13.90 7.10
C TYR A 87 5.68 -13.81 8.07
N PRO A 88 5.69 -12.83 9.00
CA PRO A 88 4.62 -12.65 9.97
C PRO A 88 3.26 -12.46 9.30
N GLU A 89 2.22 -12.84 10.01
CA GLU A 89 0.83 -12.64 9.59
C GLU A 89 0.42 -11.19 9.88
N LEU A 90 -0.59 -10.69 9.16
CA LEU A 90 -1.13 -9.35 9.45
C LEU A 90 -2.03 -9.43 10.69
N PRO A 91 -2.01 -8.44 11.61
CA PRO A 91 -2.74 -8.54 12.86
C PRO A 91 -4.25 -8.69 12.61
N THR A 92 -4.87 -9.71 13.18
CA THR A 92 -6.32 -9.90 13.09
C THR A 92 -7.03 -8.98 14.08
N ILE A 93 -8.29 -8.60 13.82
CA ILE A 93 -9.03 -7.65 14.68
C ILE A 93 -9.12 -8.16 16.13
N GLU A 94 -9.29 -9.47 16.29
CA GLU A 94 -9.35 -10.17 17.58
C GLU A 94 -8.04 -10.04 18.41
N GLU A 95 -6.89 -9.98 17.73
CA GLU A 95 -5.57 -9.94 18.34
C GLU A 95 -5.22 -8.55 18.92
N ILE A 96 -5.73 -7.49 18.27
CA ILE A 96 -5.58 -6.10 18.72
C ILE A 96 -6.35 -5.88 20.03
N GLN A 97 -7.56 -6.43 20.15
CA GLN A 97 -8.40 -6.28 21.35
C GLN A 97 -7.83 -7.02 22.58
N ALA A 98 -7.16 -8.16 22.37
CA ALA A 98 -6.50 -8.90 23.45
C ALA A 98 -5.28 -8.15 24.03
N SER A 99 -4.56 -7.39 23.19
CA SER A 99 -3.40 -6.58 23.61
C SER A 99 -3.79 -5.47 24.60
N GLU A 100 -4.89 -4.76 24.34
CA GLU A 100 -5.34 -3.66 25.19
C GLU A 100 -5.86 -4.14 26.55
N GLN A 101 -6.61 -5.26 26.59
CA GLN A 101 -7.15 -5.83 27.83
C GLN A 101 -6.05 -6.28 28.82
N SER A 102 -4.89 -6.70 28.32
CA SER A 102 -3.75 -7.09 29.16
C SER A 102 -3.16 -5.90 29.96
N SER A 103 -3.35 -4.66 29.50
CA SER A 103 -2.72 -3.47 30.07
C SER A 103 -3.46 -2.83 31.28
N MET A 104 -4.74 -3.16 31.49
CA MET A 104 -5.57 -2.54 32.55
C MET A 104 -5.86 -3.44 33.77
N GLN A 105 -5.45 -4.71 33.75
CA GLN A 105 -5.85 -5.68 34.79
C GLN A 105 -4.70 -6.11 35.72
N SER A 106 -4.08 -5.14 36.39
CA SER A 106 -3.26 -5.37 37.58
C SER A 106 -3.67 -4.46 38.74
N SER A 107 -4.76 -4.84 39.42
CA SER A 107 -5.08 -4.41 40.78
C SER A 107 -6.08 -5.38 41.45
N THR A 108 -5.73 -5.84 42.66
CA THR A 108 -6.54 -6.57 43.66
C THR A 108 -6.88 -8.07 43.49
N GLN A 109 -6.86 -8.78 44.64
CA GLN A 109 -6.72 -10.24 44.79
C GLN A 109 -7.31 -10.66 46.17
N SER A 110 -8.09 -11.74 46.37
CA SER A 110 -8.72 -12.65 45.39
C SER A 110 -10.04 -13.30 45.86
N PRO A 111 -10.11 -14.24 46.84
CA PRO A 111 -10.74 -15.51 46.47
C PRO A 111 -12.03 -15.89 47.20
N ALA A 112 -12.94 -16.58 46.49
CA ALA A 112 -13.71 -17.74 47.00
C ALA A 112 -14.47 -18.53 45.89
N GLN A 113 -14.06 -19.80 45.72
CA GLN A 113 -14.80 -21.05 45.40
C GLN A 113 -16.07 -21.15 44.49
N SER A 114 -15.99 -22.15 43.60
CA SER A 114 -16.99 -22.87 42.76
C SER A 114 -18.20 -23.49 43.51
N PRO A 115 -19.26 -24.09 42.87
CA PRO A 115 -19.25 -24.79 41.55
C PRO A 115 -20.48 -24.80 40.60
N ALA A 116 -20.17 -25.09 39.33
CA ALA A 116 -20.87 -25.87 38.27
C ALA A 116 -22.41 -25.88 38.12
N GLN A 117 -22.89 -25.61 36.88
CA GLN A 117 -23.65 -26.57 36.04
C GLN A 117 -23.97 -26.02 34.62
N SER A 118 -24.23 -26.94 33.68
CA SER A 118 -24.72 -26.74 32.29
C SER A 118 -25.93 -27.69 32.11
N PRO A 119 -26.97 -27.44 31.26
CA PRO A 119 -26.85 -27.66 29.81
C PRO A 119 -27.77 -26.86 28.83
N ALA A 120 -27.19 -26.55 27.66
CA ALA A 120 -27.72 -26.73 26.27
C ALA A 120 -28.96 -26.00 25.65
N HIS A 121 -28.79 -25.75 24.32
CA HIS A 121 -29.76 -25.67 23.20
C HIS A 121 -30.21 -24.32 22.55
N SER A 122 -29.83 -24.16 21.26
CA SER A 122 -30.56 -23.50 20.13
C SER A 122 -30.74 -21.96 20.13
N SER A 123 -30.83 -21.20 19.01
CA SER A 123 -30.74 -21.49 17.55
C SER A 123 -30.74 -20.21 16.66
N VAL A 124 -30.12 -20.29 15.47
CA VAL A 124 -30.52 -19.69 14.15
C VAL A 124 -30.20 -18.21 13.77
N GLN A 125 -29.35 -18.11 12.73
CA GLN A 125 -29.28 -17.22 11.54
C GLN A 125 -29.66 -15.72 11.53
N SER A 126 -28.66 -14.88 11.21
CA SER A 126 -28.68 -13.88 10.10
C SER A 126 -27.27 -13.29 9.95
N SER A 127 -26.74 -12.92 8.77
CA SER A 127 -27.31 -12.86 7.42
C SER A 127 -26.29 -13.31 6.37
N GLU A 128 -26.62 -14.33 5.58
CA GLU A 128 -25.93 -14.63 4.32
C GLU A 128 -26.89 -14.33 3.17
N ARG A 129 -26.73 -13.19 2.49
CA ARG A 129 -27.16 -12.90 1.10
C ARG A 129 -26.71 -11.48 0.71
N ILE A 130 -25.65 -11.40 -0.09
CA ILE A 130 -25.60 -10.71 -1.41
C ILE A 130 -24.51 -11.47 -2.19
N TYR A 131 -24.87 -12.67 -2.65
CA TYR A 131 -24.14 -13.35 -3.72
C TYR A 131 -25.02 -13.24 -4.97
N GLY A 132 -24.59 -12.37 -5.87
CA GLY A 132 -25.16 -12.13 -7.20
C GLY A 132 -24.00 -11.81 -8.12
N HIS A 133 -23.15 -12.78 -8.41
CA HIS A 133 -23.37 -13.71 -9.53
C HIS A 133 -23.41 -12.99 -10.88
N ILE A 134 -22.24 -12.48 -11.31
CA ILE A 134 -21.89 -12.44 -12.73
C ILE A 134 -20.81 -13.50 -12.92
N SER A 135 -21.21 -14.62 -13.50
CA SER A 135 -20.33 -15.75 -13.82
C SER A 135 -19.99 -15.67 -15.30
N GLU A 136 -18.77 -15.27 -15.62
CA GLU A 136 -18.12 -15.62 -16.89
C GLU A 136 -16.69 -16.05 -16.57
N ASP A 137 -16.39 -17.33 -16.81
CA ASP A 137 -15.04 -17.88 -16.71
C ASP A 137 -14.13 -17.27 -17.79
N PRO A 138 -13.03 -16.57 -17.45
CA PRO A 138 -11.87 -16.57 -18.29
C PRO A 138 -11.14 -17.90 -18.08
N SER A 139 -11.53 -18.91 -18.87
CA SER A 139 -10.82 -20.18 -19.00
C SER A 139 -9.30 -19.98 -18.96
N SER A 140 -8.64 -20.72 -18.05
CA SER A 140 -7.19 -20.87 -17.81
C SER A 140 -6.26 -20.42 -18.94
N SER A 141 -6.10 -19.11 -19.12
CA SER A 141 -5.37 -18.51 -20.25
C SER A 141 -4.09 -17.83 -19.78
N SER A 142 -3.08 -18.67 -19.54
CA SER A 142 -1.64 -18.34 -19.58
C SER A 142 -1.15 -17.13 -18.75
N SER A 143 -0.37 -17.43 -17.70
CA SER A 143 0.43 -16.52 -16.84
C SER A 143 1.46 -15.62 -17.58
N ILE A 144 1.43 -15.61 -18.91
CA ILE A 144 2.26 -14.79 -19.79
C ILE A 144 1.48 -13.56 -20.27
N GLY A 145 0.16 -13.66 -20.48
CA GLY A 145 -0.65 -12.57 -21.03
C GLY A 145 -0.77 -11.37 -20.09
N ASN A 146 -1.03 -11.63 -18.81
CA ASN A 146 -1.10 -10.59 -17.77
C ASN A 146 0.25 -9.88 -17.56
N LYS A 147 1.38 -10.60 -17.61
CA LYS A 147 2.72 -9.99 -17.52
C LYS A 147 3.02 -9.07 -18.69
N LEU A 148 2.70 -9.49 -19.92
CA LEU A 148 2.87 -8.65 -21.11
C LEU A 148 1.98 -7.40 -21.07
N PHE A 149 0.75 -7.53 -20.57
CA PHE A 149 -0.16 -6.40 -20.37
C PHE A 149 0.39 -5.38 -19.35
N THR A 150 0.90 -5.83 -18.20
CA THR A 150 1.55 -4.95 -17.21
C THR A 150 2.73 -4.19 -17.82
N VAL A 151 3.59 -4.89 -18.57
CA VAL A 151 4.76 -4.26 -19.23
C VAL A 151 4.32 -3.22 -20.29
N LEU A 152 3.34 -3.54 -21.14
CA LEU A 152 2.78 -2.57 -22.11
C LEU A 152 2.13 -1.36 -21.43
N SER A 153 1.42 -1.58 -20.32
CA SER A 153 0.78 -0.51 -19.53
C SER A 153 1.81 0.47 -18.97
N ILE A 154 2.93 -0.03 -18.42
CA ILE A 154 4.04 0.80 -17.93
C ILE A 154 4.65 1.64 -19.07
N PHE A 155 4.91 1.04 -20.24
CA PHE A 155 5.42 1.80 -21.39
C PHE A 155 4.43 2.87 -21.87
N GLY A 156 3.13 2.58 -21.88
CA GLY A 156 2.07 3.55 -22.20
C GLY A 156 2.05 4.74 -21.24
N ALA A 157 2.12 4.46 -19.93
CA ALA A 157 2.18 5.50 -18.90
C ALA A 157 3.43 6.38 -19.05
N ILE A 158 4.61 5.78 -19.24
CA ILE A 158 5.88 6.52 -19.46
C ILE A 158 5.77 7.43 -20.69
N ALA A 159 5.26 6.91 -21.82
CA ALA A 159 5.09 7.70 -23.04
C ALA A 159 4.12 8.88 -22.85
N PHE A 160 3.02 8.67 -22.10
CA PHE A 160 2.05 9.72 -21.77
C PHE A 160 2.66 10.82 -20.89
N PHE A 161 3.35 10.45 -19.80
CA PHE A 161 4.03 11.41 -18.92
C PHE A 161 5.17 12.15 -19.63
N LEU A 162 5.94 11.48 -20.49
CA LEU A 162 6.97 12.12 -21.32
C LEU A 162 6.35 13.09 -22.34
N GLY A 163 5.26 12.71 -23.02
CA GLY A 163 4.57 13.57 -23.98
C GLY A 163 4.02 14.85 -23.35
N ILE A 164 3.40 14.73 -22.16
CA ILE A 164 2.94 15.86 -21.35
C ILE A 164 4.12 16.74 -20.94
N SER A 165 5.14 16.14 -20.31
CA SER A 165 6.31 16.86 -19.81
C SER A 165 7.07 17.59 -20.93
N TYR A 166 7.24 16.94 -22.09
CA TYR A 166 7.87 17.51 -23.26
C TYR A 166 7.09 18.72 -23.79
N LYS A 167 5.75 18.63 -23.90
CA LYS A 167 4.89 19.74 -24.32
C LYS A 167 5.02 20.95 -23.38
N TYR A 168 5.00 20.74 -22.07
CA TYR A 168 5.18 21.81 -21.09
C TYR A 168 6.60 22.40 -21.10
N SER A 169 7.64 21.56 -21.26
CA SER A 169 9.02 22.01 -21.30
C SER A 169 9.33 22.82 -22.57
N LEU A 170 8.85 22.37 -23.74
CA LEU A 170 8.98 23.06 -25.02
C LEU A 170 8.26 24.42 -25.03
N PHE A 171 7.07 24.50 -24.42
CA PHE A 171 6.36 25.76 -24.21
C PHE A 171 7.13 26.69 -23.25
N GLY A 172 7.70 26.14 -22.18
CA GLY A 172 8.57 26.86 -21.26
C GLY A 172 9.84 27.42 -21.90
N PHE A 173 10.45 26.72 -22.87
CA PHE A 173 11.61 27.19 -23.61
C PHE A 173 11.28 28.40 -24.50
N ARG A 174 10.22 28.32 -25.31
CA ARG A 174 9.75 29.44 -26.15
C ARG A 174 9.47 30.70 -25.33
N ARG A 175 8.83 30.56 -24.17
CA ARG A 175 8.52 31.67 -23.25
C ARG A 175 9.76 32.30 -22.61
N ARG A 176 10.87 31.57 -22.44
CA ARG A 176 12.15 32.12 -21.96
C ARG A 176 12.86 32.92 -23.06
N ALA A 177 12.91 32.41 -24.28
CA ALA A 177 13.52 33.11 -25.43
C ALA A 177 12.86 34.47 -25.70
N GLN A 178 11.52 34.53 -25.73
CA GLN A 178 10.79 35.79 -25.90
C GLN A 178 11.07 36.81 -24.77
N LYS A 179 11.21 36.34 -23.52
CA LYS A 179 11.57 37.20 -22.38
C LYS A 179 13.00 37.76 -22.49
N GLN A 180 13.95 37.00 -23.00
CA GLN A 180 15.31 37.51 -23.26
C GLN A 180 15.31 38.55 -24.38
N TYR A 181 14.62 38.29 -25.50
CA TYR A 181 14.47 39.26 -26.59
C TYR A 181 13.87 40.60 -26.14
N LEU A 182 12.84 40.58 -25.28
CA LEU A 182 12.26 41.80 -24.71
C LEU A 182 13.24 42.55 -23.81
N ARG A 183 14.03 41.84 -22.98
CA ARG A 183 15.05 42.45 -22.11
C ARG A 183 16.14 43.14 -22.91
N GLU A 184 16.67 42.51 -23.96
CA GLU A 184 17.67 43.14 -24.83
C GLU A 184 17.10 44.34 -25.60
N LYS A 185 15.84 44.28 -26.05
CA LYS A 185 15.16 45.45 -26.65
C LYS A 185 15.08 46.64 -25.68
N ILE A 186 14.66 46.40 -24.43
CA ILE A 186 14.57 47.47 -23.41
C ILE A 186 15.94 48.03 -23.08
N LYS A 187 16.97 47.18 -22.97
CA LYS A 187 18.36 47.58 -22.72
C LYS A 187 18.93 48.44 -23.86
N ASN A 188 18.70 48.06 -25.12
CA ASN A 188 19.11 48.86 -26.27
C ASN A 188 18.39 50.21 -26.35
N ILE A 189 17.10 50.28 -26.00
CA ILE A 189 16.37 51.56 -25.93
C ILE A 189 16.95 52.44 -24.81
N LYS A 190 17.23 51.87 -23.62
CA LYS A 190 17.86 52.59 -22.51
C LYS A 190 19.21 53.20 -22.90
N ASN A 191 20.07 52.42 -23.55
CA ASN A 191 21.39 52.88 -24.01
C ASN A 191 21.31 54.02 -25.05
N ARG A 192 20.21 54.13 -25.81
CA ARG A 192 19.98 55.22 -26.78
C ARG A 192 19.38 56.49 -26.16
N MET A 193 18.95 56.45 -24.90
CA MET A 193 18.44 57.62 -24.15
C MET A 193 19.46 58.19 -23.16
N SER A 194 20.57 57.47 -22.93
CA SER A 194 21.67 57.89 -22.05
C SER A 194 22.84 58.50 -22.81
N HIS A 195 22.62 58.97 -24.03
CA HIS A 195 23.64 59.45 -24.96
C HIS A 195 23.11 60.60 -25.83
#